data_AF-A0A7W2I848-F1
#
_entry.id   AF-A0A7W2I848-F1
#
_cell.length_a   1.000
_cell.length_b   1.000
_cell.length_c   1.000
_cell.angle_alpha   90.00
_cell.angle_beta   90.00
_cell.angle_gamma   90.00
#
_symmetry.space_group_name_H-M   'P 1'
#
loop_
_entity.id
_entity.type
_entity.pdbx_description
1 polymer ?
#
loop_
_entity_poly.entity_id
_entity_poly.type
_entity_poly.pdbx_seq_one_letter_code
_entity_poly.pdbx_strand_id
1 'polypeptide(L)'
;MPKQRSAILLTTEEDAQITTAALADPDAQPLTDEQLAKMMPWSEYVKTYGAGIGADVAFDRDLVAAFENTGKGWRKRMNDALREWAVQHGMLPPD
;
A
#
# COMPACT_ATOMS: atom_id res chain seq x y z
N MET A 1 8.98 -26.89 -1.86
CA MET A 1 7.74 -27.18 -1.10
C MET A 1 7.23 -25.86 -0.52
N PRO A 2 5.97 -25.46 -0.73
CA PRO A 2 5.44 -24.25 -0.11
C PRO A 2 5.40 -24.45 1.41
N LYS A 3 6.02 -23.53 2.16
CA LYS A 3 6.08 -23.58 3.63
C LYS A 3 4.67 -23.28 4.16
N GLN A 4 4.04 -24.21 4.87
CA GLN A 4 2.76 -23.94 5.50
C GLN A 4 2.93 -22.84 6.56
N ARG A 5 2.18 -21.75 6.41
CA ARG A 5 2.06 -20.72 7.45
C ARG A 5 1.04 -21.21 8.46
N SER A 6 1.48 -21.65 9.63
CA SER A 6 0.59 -21.87 10.77
C SER A 6 0.22 -20.52 11.38
N ALA A 7 -1.02 -20.07 11.19
CA ALA A 7 -1.54 -18.92 11.91
C ALA A 7 -1.93 -19.37 13.33
N ILE A 8 -1.46 -18.66 14.35
CA ILE A 8 -1.98 -18.82 15.71
C ILE A 8 -3.33 -18.10 15.73
N LEU A 9 -4.42 -18.86 15.82
CA LEU A 9 -5.75 -18.29 16.00
C LEU A 9 -5.90 -17.95 17.48
N LEU A 10 -6.25 -16.70 17.78
CA LEU A 10 -6.54 -16.28 19.14
C LEU A 10 -7.80 -16.97 19.66
N THR A 11 -7.76 -17.38 20.92
CA THR A 11 -8.98 -17.73 21.64
C THR A 11 -9.78 -16.47 21.96
N THR A 12 -11.08 -16.63 22.21
CA THR A 12 -11.96 -15.50 22.59
C THR A 12 -11.49 -14.79 23.86
N GLU A 13 -10.91 -15.54 24.81
CA GLU A 13 -10.36 -14.98 26.04
C GLU A 13 -9.14 -14.10 25.77
N GLU A 14 -8.22 -14.56 24.92
CA GLU A 14 -7.04 -13.77 24.52
C GLU A 14 -7.44 -12.50 23.76
N ASP A 15 -8.45 -12.58 22.89
CA ASP A 15 -8.96 -11.43 22.13
C ASP A 15 -9.60 -10.37 23.06
N ALA A 16 -10.34 -10.80 24.07
CA ALA A 16 -10.90 -9.92 25.09
C ALA A 16 -9.80 -9.25 25.94
N GLN A 17 -8.73 -9.97 26.29
CA GLN A 17 -7.59 -9.42 27.01
C GLN A 17 -6.85 -8.35 26.19
N ILE A 18 -6.63 -8.60 24.89
CA ILE A 18 -6.01 -7.61 23.98
C ILE A 18 -6.90 -6.37 23.84
N THR A 19 -8.21 -6.57 23.67
CA THR A 19 -9.17 -5.46 23.54
C THR A 19 -9.19 -4.60 24.80
N THR A 20 -9.19 -5.24 25.98
CA THR A 20 -9.15 -4.53 27.26
C THR A 20 -7.85 -3.74 27.42
N ALA A 21 -6.71 -4.32 27.04
CA ALA A 21 -5.42 -3.65 27.10
C ALA A 21 -5.35 -2.43 26.14
N ALA A 22 -5.88 -2.56 24.93
CA ALA A 22 -5.93 -1.46 23.96
C ALA A 22 -6.82 -0.31 24.44
N LEU A 23 -7.98 -0.59 25.06
CA LEU A 23 -8.86 0.43 25.63
C LEU A 23 -8.27 1.14 26.85
N ALA A 24 -7.36 0.48 27.58
CA ALA A 24 -6.68 1.08 28.73
C ALA A 24 -5.53 2.03 28.34
N ASP A 25 -5.03 1.97 27.10
CA ASP A 25 -3.94 2.80 26.59
C ASP A 25 -4.49 4.07 25.89
N PRO A 26 -4.30 5.29 26.45
CA PRO A 26 -4.80 6.52 25.85
C PRO A 26 -4.16 6.87 24.50
N ASP A 27 -2.93 6.41 24.24
CA ASP A 27 -2.17 6.74 23.03
C ASP A 27 -2.37 5.71 21.90
N ALA A 28 -2.92 4.53 22.22
CA ALA A 28 -3.13 3.42 21.30
C ALA A 28 -4.59 2.94 21.25
N GLN A 29 -5.56 3.85 21.37
CA GLN A 29 -6.98 3.52 21.28
C GLN A 29 -7.34 2.88 19.92
N PRO A 30 -8.19 1.83 19.91
CA PRO A 30 -8.68 1.25 18.67
C PRO A 30 -9.55 2.24 17.89
N LEU A 31 -9.58 2.09 16.56
CA LEU A 31 -10.44 2.89 15.70
C LEU A 31 -11.92 2.64 16.03
N THR A 32 -12.72 3.69 16.06
CA THR A 32 -14.18 3.57 16.14
C THR A 32 -14.76 3.12 14.80
N ASP A 33 -15.97 2.54 14.83
CA ASP A 33 -16.67 2.13 13.60
C ASP A 33 -16.85 3.30 12.61
N GLU A 34 -17.12 4.50 13.12
CA GLU A 34 -17.24 5.71 12.28
C GLU A 34 -15.91 6.13 11.66
N GLN A 35 -14.79 5.95 12.36
CA GLN A 35 -13.45 6.23 11.82
C GLN A 35 -13.08 5.18 10.78
N LEU A 36 -13.38 3.91 11.04
CA LEU A 36 -13.13 2.80 10.12
C LEU A 36 -13.96 2.94 8.84
N ALA A 37 -15.24 3.32 8.95
CA ALA A 37 -16.12 3.53 7.81
C ALA A 37 -15.68 4.66 6.87
N LYS A 38 -14.84 5.60 7.34
CA LYS A 38 -14.25 6.65 6.50
C LYS A 38 -13.02 6.18 5.74
N MET A 39 -12.47 5.01 6.06
CA MET A 39 -11.31 4.46 5.36
C MET A 39 -11.74 3.75 4.07
N MET A 40 -10.87 3.79 3.07
CA MET A 40 -11.08 3.02 1.84
C MET A 40 -10.77 1.54 2.10
N PRO A 41 -11.66 0.60 1.76
CA PRO A 41 -11.37 -0.82 1.81
C PRO A 41 -10.11 -1.15 0.99
N TRP A 42 -9.26 -2.05 1.50
CA TRP A 42 -8.02 -2.41 0.81
C TRP A 42 -8.25 -2.93 -0.61
N SER A 43 -9.33 -3.69 -0.82
CA SER A 43 -9.73 -4.17 -2.15
C SER A 43 -10.05 -3.02 -3.12
N GLU A 44 -10.71 -1.97 -2.63
CA GLU A 44 -11.03 -0.77 -3.42
C GLU A 44 -9.79 0.08 -3.67
N TYR A 45 -8.91 0.21 -2.68
CA TYR A 45 -7.62 0.88 -2.84
C TYR A 45 -6.78 0.22 -3.93
N VAL A 46 -6.61 -1.12 -3.86
CA VAL A 46 -5.86 -1.87 -4.86
C VAL A 46 -6.49 -1.79 -6.25
N LYS A 47 -7.82 -1.80 -6.34
CA LYS A 47 -8.52 -1.59 -7.63
C LYS A 47 -8.25 -0.20 -8.21
N THR A 48 -8.25 0.83 -7.36
CA THR A 48 -8.18 2.24 -7.78
C THR A 48 -6.75 2.70 -8.05
N TYR A 49 -5.81 2.26 -7.23
CA TYR A 49 -4.41 2.73 -7.25
C TYR A 49 -3.41 1.65 -7.66
N GLY A 50 -3.86 0.40 -7.81
CA GLY A 50 -3.00 -0.75 -8.07
C GLY A 50 -2.30 -1.25 -6.81
N ALA A 51 -2.01 -2.56 -6.76
CA ALA A 51 -1.00 -3.08 -5.86
C ALA A 51 0.36 -2.85 -6.53
N GLY A 52 1.03 -1.74 -6.20
CA GLY A 52 2.38 -1.48 -6.69
C GLY A 52 3.29 -2.65 -6.33
N ILE A 53 4.00 -3.20 -7.32
CA ILE A 53 5.01 -4.22 -7.09
C ILE A 53 6.33 -3.49 -6.84
N GLY A 54 6.95 -3.71 -5.68
CA GLY A 54 8.32 -3.27 -5.44
C GLY A 54 9.27 -4.15 -6.25
N ALA A 55 9.90 -3.58 -7.28
CA ALA A 55 10.97 -4.22 -8.02
C ALA A 55 12.23 -3.34 -7.92
N ASP A 56 13.38 -3.97 -7.64
CA ASP A 56 14.67 -3.28 -7.64
C ASP A 56 15.12 -3.10 -9.10
N VAL A 57 14.84 -1.91 -9.65
CA VAL A 57 15.27 -1.49 -10.99
C VAL A 57 16.31 -0.38 -10.84
N ALA A 58 17.45 -0.53 -11.51
CA ALA A 58 18.46 0.52 -11.58
C ALA A 58 18.03 1.57 -12.61
N PHE A 59 17.99 2.84 -12.20
CA PHE A 59 17.77 3.99 -13.08
C PHE A 59 19.02 4.87 -13.10
N ASP A 60 19.19 5.63 -14.18
CA ASP A 60 20.26 6.62 -14.26
C ASP A 60 20.09 7.71 -13.18
N ARG A 61 21.22 8.15 -12.61
CA ARG A 61 21.21 9.07 -11.47
C ARG A 61 20.60 10.43 -11.81
N ASP A 62 20.90 10.95 -12.99
CA ASP A 62 20.38 12.22 -13.48
C ASP A 62 18.88 12.16 -13.76
N LEU A 63 18.39 11.02 -14.27
CA LEU A 63 16.96 10.78 -14.46
C LEU A 63 16.21 10.81 -13.12
N VAL A 64 16.70 10.09 -12.12
CA VAL A 64 16.09 10.10 -10.77
C VAL A 64 16.11 11.52 -10.20
N ALA A 65 17.24 12.22 -10.30
CA ALA A 65 17.35 13.60 -9.81
C ALA A 65 16.37 14.56 -10.52
N ALA A 66 16.17 14.41 -11.84
CA ALA A 66 15.22 15.21 -12.59
C ALA A 66 13.79 15.02 -12.10
N PHE A 67 13.37 13.77 -11.84
CA PHE A 67 12.06 13.52 -11.26
C PHE A 67 11.97 14.00 -9.81
N GLU A 68 12.96 13.75 -8.95
CA GLU A 68 12.96 14.22 -7.55
C GLU A 68 12.76 15.73 -7.44
N ASN A 69 13.36 16.52 -8.33
CA ASN A 69 13.22 17.97 -8.38
C ASN A 69 11.79 18.45 -8.69
N THR A 70 10.90 17.57 -9.16
CA THR A 70 9.47 17.89 -9.33
C THR A 70 8.70 17.90 -8.01
N GLY A 71 9.33 17.50 -6.90
CA GLY A 71 8.76 17.56 -5.55
C GLY A 71 7.82 16.41 -5.21
N LYS A 72 6.84 16.67 -4.33
CA LYS A 72 5.91 15.62 -3.84
C LYS A 72 5.25 14.89 -5.00
N GLY A 73 5.27 13.55 -4.95
CA GLY A 73 4.68 12.68 -5.97
C GLY A 73 5.58 12.37 -7.17
N TRP A 74 6.89 12.65 -7.11
CA TRP A 74 7.80 12.39 -8.23
C TRP A 74 7.83 10.92 -8.68
N ARG A 75 7.76 9.96 -7.73
CA ARG A 75 7.72 8.52 -8.06
C ARG A 75 6.47 8.15 -8.86
N LYS A 76 5.33 8.77 -8.53
CA LYS A 76 4.08 8.59 -9.28
C LYS A 76 4.23 9.15 -10.70
N ARG A 77 4.77 10.36 -10.85
CA ARG A 77 5.03 10.96 -12.17
C ARG A 77 5.97 10.11 -13.03
N MET A 78 7.02 9.55 -12.43
CA MET A 78 7.93 8.63 -13.12
C MET A 78 7.20 7.36 -13.59
N ASN A 79 6.37 6.76 -12.72
CA ASN A 79 5.54 5.63 -13.09
C ASN A 79 4.53 5.96 -14.21
N ASP A 80 3.88 7.11 -14.14
CA ASP A 80 2.92 7.56 -15.16
C ASP A 80 3.62 7.76 -16.52
N ALA A 81 4.83 8.32 -16.54
CA ALA A 81 5.64 8.46 -17.75
C ALA A 81 6.04 7.10 -18.36
N LEU A 82 6.44 6.13 -17.52
CA LEU A 82 6.74 4.77 -17.97
C LEU A 82 5.50 4.07 -18.52
N ARG A 83 4.34 4.28 -17.90
CA ARG A 83 3.06 3.76 -18.39
C ARG A 83 2.68 4.37 -19.72
N GLU A 84 2.77 5.69 -19.86
CA GLU A 84 2.49 6.38 -21.11
C GLU A 84 3.38 5.86 -22.25
N TRP A 85 4.68 5.72 -22.00
CA TRP A 85 5.61 5.13 -22.98
C TRP A 85 5.21 3.71 -23.36
N ALA A 86 4.85 2.87 -22.38
CA ALA A 86 4.42 1.50 -22.63
C ALA A 86 3.12 1.42 -23.45
N VAL A 87 2.15 2.32 -23.23
CA VAL A 87 0.92 2.42 -24.04
C VAL A 87 1.24 2.83 -25.47
N GLN A 88 2.06 3.87 -25.66
CA GLN A 88 2.46 4.36 -26.98
C GLN A 88 3.18 3.29 -27.81
N HIS A 89 3.87 2.36 -27.16
CA HIS A 89 4.60 1.27 -27.81
C HIS A 89 3.84 -0.07 -27.81
N GLY A 90 2.55 -0.06 -27.44
CA GLY A 90 1.68 -1.24 -27.49
C GLY A 90 2.03 -2.33 -26.47
N MET A 91 2.81 -2.01 -25.45
CA MET A 91 3.16 -2.92 -24.35
C MET A 91 2.05 -2.99 -23.30
N LEU A 92 1.28 -1.92 -23.15
CA LEU A 92 0.08 -1.85 -22.31
C LEU A 92 -1.11 -1.38 -23.15
N PRO A 93 -2.33 -1.83 -22.85
CA PRO A 93 -3.52 -1.23 -23.43
C PRO A 93 -3.67 0.23 -22.93
N PRO A 94 -4.30 1.11 -23.73
CA PRO A 94 -4.72 2.41 -23.22
C PRO A 94 -5.74 2.21 -22.09
N ASP A 95 -5.64 3.05 -21.06
CA ASP A 95 -6.60 3.06 -19.93
C ASP A 95 -8.00 3.52 -20.39
#